data_AF-A0A1G4I9W5-F1
#
_entry.id   AF-A0A1G4I9W5-F1
#
_cell.length_a   1.000
_cell.length_b   1.000
_cell.length_c   1.000
_cell.angle_alpha   90.00
_cell.angle_beta   90.00
_cell.angle_gamma   90.00
#
_symmetry.space_group_name_H-M   'P 1'
#
loop_
_entity.id
_entity.type
_entity.pdbx_description
1 polymer ?
#
loop_
_entity_poly.entity_id
_entity_poly.type
_entity_poly.pdbx_seq_one_letter_code
_entity_poly.pdbx_strand_id
1 'polypeptide(L)'
;MGTPNYIAPEALSGSDHNAFAADIWSCGVILYVMLAGKLPFEDRNQKSLLEKVKRGEYAMLRQVSEAVRDLVKRMLTVDPQNRITLEGIISHPWFAVGWDPKCLKEAA
;
A
#
# COMPACT_ATOMS: atom_id res chain seq x y z
N MET A 1 -8.88 17.58 0.14
CA MET A 1 -9.51 16.59 -0.77
C MET A 1 -8.38 15.72 -1.28
N GLY A 2 -8.21 14.52 -0.72
CA GLY A 2 -7.10 13.64 -1.10
C GLY A 2 -7.18 13.23 -2.57
N THR A 3 -6.03 12.96 -3.19
CA THR A 3 -6.00 12.40 -4.55
C THR A 3 -6.57 10.98 -4.50
N PRO A 4 -7.61 10.65 -5.28
CA PRO A 4 -8.37 9.39 -5.14
C PRO A 4 -7.52 8.13 -5.35
N ASN A 5 -6.36 8.25 -6.00
CA ASN A 5 -5.46 7.15 -6.32
C ASN A 5 -4.78 6.53 -5.08
N TYR A 6 -4.80 7.20 -3.92
CA TYR A 6 -4.20 6.70 -2.68
C TYR A 6 -5.25 6.26 -1.65
N ILE A 7 -6.54 6.48 -1.93
CA ILE A 7 -7.60 6.25 -0.96
C ILE A 7 -7.87 4.74 -0.84
N ALA A 8 -7.89 4.24 0.39
CA ALA A 8 -8.20 2.85 0.68
C ALA A 8 -9.66 2.50 0.30
N PRO A 9 -9.96 1.26 -0.13
CA PRO A 9 -11.30 0.85 -0.57
C PRO A 9 -12.39 1.15 0.46
N GLU A 10 -12.07 0.96 1.73
CA GLU A 10 -12.99 1.14 2.83
C GLU A 10 -13.29 2.63 3.08
N ALA A 11 -12.30 3.52 2.95
CA ALA A 11 -12.49 4.97 3.13
C ALA A 11 -13.48 5.60 2.14
N LEU A 12 -13.78 4.92 1.03
CA LEU A 12 -14.82 5.32 0.06
C LEU A 12 -16.25 5.07 0.57
N SER A 13 -16.43 4.22 1.57
CA SER A 13 -17.74 3.75 2.07
C SER A 13 -18.30 4.59 3.22
N GLY A 14 -17.54 5.54 3.77
CA GLY A 14 -18.04 6.54 4.73
C GLY A 14 -18.30 6.07 6.17
N SER A 15 -18.06 4.81 6.53
CA SER A 15 -18.13 4.31 7.92
C SER A 15 -16.88 4.60 8.76
N ASP A 16 -16.96 4.29 10.06
CA ASP A 16 -15.83 4.31 11.01
C ASP A 16 -14.78 3.28 10.61
N HIS A 17 -13.87 3.67 9.73
CA HIS A 17 -12.82 2.80 9.22
C HIS A 17 -11.58 2.87 10.09
N ASN A 18 -10.85 1.76 10.14
CA ASN A 18 -9.55 1.68 10.79
C ASN A 18 -8.56 2.60 10.03
N ALA A 19 -8.35 3.82 10.55
CA ALA A 19 -7.48 4.82 9.96
C ALA A 19 -6.04 4.31 9.76
N PHE A 20 -5.53 3.52 10.71
CA PHE A 20 -4.19 2.91 10.59
C PHE A 20 -4.10 1.96 9.40
N ALA A 21 -5.13 1.13 9.17
CA ALA A 21 -5.15 0.24 8.01
C ALA A 21 -5.19 1.05 6.70
N ALA A 22 -5.97 2.13 6.66
CA ALA A 22 -6.06 3.01 5.49
C ALA A 22 -4.71 3.71 5.16
N ASP A 23 -3.95 4.10 6.19
CA ASP A 23 -2.59 4.63 6.00
C ASP A 23 -1.64 3.58 5.42
N ILE A 24 -1.75 2.32 5.86
CA ILE A 24 -0.94 1.21 5.31
C ILE A 24 -1.24 1.00 3.82
N TRP A 25 -2.50 1.12 3.39
CA TRP A 25 -2.84 1.09 1.98
C TRP A 25 -2.16 2.21 1.20
N SER A 26 -2.26 3.45 1.72
CA SER A 26 -1.64 4.63 1.11
C SER A 26 -0.12 4.47 0.98
N CYS A 27 0.53 3.97 2.03
CA CYS A 27 1.94 3.62 2.02
C CYS A 27 2.27 2.53 0.97
N GLY A 28 1.39 1.53 0.80
CA GLY A 28 1.54 0.49 -0.22
C GLY A 28 1.47 1.05 -1.64
N VAL A 29 0.57 2.01 -1.89
CA VAL A 29 0.47 2.72 -3.16
C VAL A 29 1.75 3.52 -3.42
N ILE A 30 2.24 4.26 -2.43
CA ILE A 30 3.49 5.04 -2.55
C ILE A 30 4.68 4.13 -2.83
N LEU A 31 4.82 3.02 -2.09
CA LEU A 31 5.89 2.05 -2.30
C LEU A 31 5.82 1.46 -3.72
N TYR A 32 4.62 1.12 -4.20
CA TYR A 32 4.44 0.66 -5.58
C TYR A 32 4.93 1.72 -6.59
N VAL A 33 4.56 2.99 -6.39
CA VAL A 33 4.99 4.09 -7.27
C VAL A 33 6.51 4.24 -7.29
N MET A 34 7.16 4.18 -6.13
CA MET A 34 8.63 4.24 -6.03
C MET A 34 9.32 3.11 -6.79
N LEU A 35 8.72 1.91 -6.83
CA LEU A 35 9.28 0.74 -7.50
C LEU A 35 8.93 0.67 -9.00
N ALA A 36 7.75 1.13 -9.40
CA ALA A 36 7.21 0.97 -10.75
C ALA A 36 7.32 2.22 -11.63
N GLY A 37 7.48 3.40 -11.02
CA GLY A 37 7.37 4.70 -11.68
C GLY A 37 5.95 5.05 -12.16
N LYS A 38 4.93 4.33 -11.71
CA LYS A 38 3.52 4.53 -12.08
C LYS A 38 2.57 4.09 -10.97
N LEU A 39 1.32 4.53 -11.02
CA LEU A 39 0.30 4.17 -10.04
C LEU A 39 -0.14 2.69 -10.18
N PRO A 40 -0.46 2.01 -9.06
CA PRO A 40 -1.08 0.68 -9.11
C PRO A 40 -2.52 0.76 -9.61
N PHE A 41 -3.26 1.80 -9.21
CA PHE A 41 -4.63 2.07 -9.61
C PHE A 41 -4.71 3.43 -10.29
N GLU A 42 -5.05 3.41 -11.58
CA GLU A 42 -5.29 4.62 -12.36
C GLU A 42 -6.34 4.31 -13.44
N ASP A 43 -7.23 5.27 -13.67
CA ASP A 43 -8.17 5.23 -14.79
C ASP A 43 -8.63 6.64 -15.13
N ARG A 44 -9.00 6.86 -16.40
CA ARG A 44 -9.58 8.14 -16.85
C ARG A 44 -11.01 8.31 -16.32
N ASN A 45 -11.72 7.21 -16.09
CA ASN A 45 -13.04 7.20 -15.53
C ASN A 45 -12.97 6.93 -14.02
N GLN A 46 -13.47 7.88 -13.22
CA GLN A 46 -13.46 7.76 -11.77
C GLN A 46 -14.23 6.51 -11.27
N LYS A 47 -15.34 6.12 -11.90
CA LYS A 47 -16.06 4.90 -11.51
C LYS A 47 -15.19 3.66 -11.75
N SER A 48 -14.52 3.58 -12.90
CA SER A 48 -13.59 2.48 -13.21
C SER A 48 -12.41 2.43 -12.25
N LEU A 49 -11.85 3.58 -11.87
CA LEU A 49 -10.80 3.66 -10.85
C LEU A 49 -11.28 3.08 -9.51
N LEU A 50 -12.45 3.51 -9.04
CA LEU A 50 -13.01 3.05 -7.77
C LEU A 50 -13.29 1.54 -7.80
N GLU A 51 -13.75 1.00 -8.93
CA GLU A 51 -13.95 -0.45 -9.08
C GLU A 51 -12.63 -1.22 -9.07
N LYS A 52 -11.56 -0.71 -9.69
CA LYS A 52 -10.22 -1.32 -9.59
C LYS A 52 -9.70 -1.34 -8.15
N VAL A 53 -9.85 -0.22 -7.44
CA VAL A 53 -9.47 -0.09 -6.03
C VAL A 53 -10.25 -1.09 -5.16
N LYS A 54 -11.57 -1.15 -5.31
CA LYS A 54 -12.42 -2.11 -4.58
C LYS A 54 -12.09 -3.57 -4.84
N ARG A 55 -11.63 -3.89 -6.05
CA ARG A 55 -11.20 -5.25 -6.42
C ARG A 55 -9.76 -5.56 -6.03
N GLY A 56 -8.96 -4.54 -5.71
CA GLY A 56 -7.52 -4.70 -5.48
C GLY A 56 -6.78 -5.15 -6.75
N GLU A 57 -7.31 -4.84 -7.94
CA GLU A 57 -6.73 -5.26 -9.22
C GLU A 57 -5.70 -4.24 -9.70
N TYR A 58 -4.42 -4.62 -9.68
CA TYR A 58 -3.31 -3.82 -10.20
C TYR A 58 -2.28 -4.71 -10.90
N ALA A 59 -1.42 -4.10 -11.72
CA ALA A 59 -0.36 -4.83 -12.42
C ALA A 59 0.74 -5.27 -11.45
N MET A 60 1.03 -6.56 -11.39
CA MET A 60 2.09 -7.08 -10.52
C MET A 60 3.48 -6.57 -10.95
N LEU A 61 4.30 -6.15 -9.99
CA LEU A 61 5.70 -5.78 -10.20
C LEU A 61 6.53 -7.00 -10.61
N ARG A 62 6.94 -7.10 -11.88
CA ARG A 62 7.73 -8.24 -12.40
C ARG A 62 9.24 -8.07 -12.20
N GLN A 63 9.76 -6.85 -12.27
CA GLN A 63 11.21 -6.55 -12.25
C GLN A 63 11.76 -6.29 -10.84
N VAL A 64 11.11 -6.81 -9.81
CA VAL A 64 11.49 -6.63 -8.41
C VAL A 64 11.60 -7.99 -7.71
N SER A 65 12.25 -8.02 -6.54
CA SER A 65 12.38 -9.24 -5.74
C SER A 65 11.00 -9.79 -5.32
N GLU A 66 10.93 -11.10 -5.11
CA GLU A 66 9.68 -11.73 -4.63
C GLU A 66 9.28 -11.20 -3.24
N ALA A 67 10.26 -10.88 -2.40
CA ALA A 67 10.01 -10.33 -1.07
C ALA A 67 9.28 -8.98 -1.13
N VAL A 68 9.69 -8.03 -1.98
CA VAL A 68 8.96 -6.75 -2.07
C VAL A 68 7.60 -6.93 -2.72
N ARG A 69 7.49 -7.87 -3.67
CA ARG A 69 6.23 -8.23 -4.29
C ARG A 69 5.22 -8.75 -3.27
N ASP A 70 5.67 -9.59 -2.34
CA ASP A 70 4.85 -10.09 -1.24
C ASP A 70 4.42 -8.96 -0.30
N LEU A 71 5.35 -8.08 0.09
CA LEU A 71 5.03 -6.95 0.97
C LEU A 71 3.97 -6.04 0.35
N VAL A 72 4.14 -5.63 -0.92
CA VAL A 72 3.18 -4.77 -1.62
C VAL A 72 1.81 -5.43 -1.73
N LYS A 73 1.73 -6.75 -1.99
CA LYS A 73 0.46 -7.49 -1.98
C LYS A 73 -0.24 -7.40 -0.63
N ARG A 74 0.50 -7.59 0.46
CA ARG A 74 -0.07 -7.56 1.82
C ARG A 74 -0.50 -6.15 2.24
N MET A 75 0.22 -5.11 1.82
CA MET A 75 -0.17 -3.71 2.05
C MET A 75 -1.39 -3.31 1.23
N LEU A 76 -1.51 -3.80 -0.01
CA LEU A 76 -2.64 -3.56 -0.92
C LEU A 76 -3.73 -4.63 -0.82
N THR A 77 -3.90 -5.24 0.35
CA THR A 77 -5.00 -6.16 0.62
C THR A 77 -6.29 -5.36 0.86
N VAL A 78 -7.34 -5.67 0.11
CA VAL A 78 -8.60 -4.92 0.11
C VAL A 78 -9.26 -4.95 1.48
N ASP A 79 -9.40 -6.14 2.07
CA ASP A 79 -9.97 -6.29 3.40
C ASP A 79 -8.99 -5.75 4.47
N PRO A 80 -9.34 -4.66 5.19
CA PRO A 80 -8.46 -4.07 6.18
C PRO A 80 -8.15 -4.99 7.36
N GLN A 81 -8.98 -6.00 7.65
CA GLN A 81 -8.71 -6.98 8.72
C GLN A 81 -7.62 -7.99 8.33
N ASN A 82 -7.47 -8.24 7.04
CA ASN A 82 -6.44 -9.15 6.49
C ASN A 82 -5.19 -8.39 6.00
N ARG A 83 -5.24 -7.06 5.99
CA ARG A 83 -4.13 -6.19 5.60
C ARG A 83 -3.04 -6.26 6.65
N ILE A 84 -1.78 -6.31 6.21
CA ILE A 84 -0.62 -6.35 7.11
C ILE A 84 -0.62 -5.13 8.03
N THR A 85 -0.21 -5.32 9.29
CA THR A 85 -0.05 -4.22 10.25
C THR A 85 1.32 -3.57 10.12
N LEU A 86 1.53 -2.42 10.76
CA LEU A 86 2.83 -1.74 10.79
C LEU A 86 3.93 -2.63 11.36
N GLU A 87 3.65 -3.35 12.45
CA GLU A 87 4.58 -4.31 13.06
C GLU A 87 4.93 -5.44 12.09
N GLY A 88 3.93 -5.91 11.32
CA GLY A 88 4.12 -6.90 10.28
C GLY A 88 5.02 -6.39 9.14
N ILE A 89 4.88 -5.11 8.75
CA ILE A 89 5.72 -4.47 7.73
C ILE A 89 7.17 -4.38 8.21
N ILE A 90 7.40 -3.89 9.43
CA ILE A 90 8.75 -3.72 10.00
C ILE A 90 9.45 -5.07 10.15
N SER A 91 8.70 -6.12 10.49
CA SER A 91 9.20 -7.49 10.62
C SER A 91 9.32 -8.22 9.28
N HIS A 92 8.84 -7.63 8.18
CA HIS A 92 8.81 -8.29 6.88
C HIS A 92 10.23 -8.47 6.34
N PRO A 93 10.58 -9.64 5.74
CA PRO A 93 11.93 -9.92 5.26
C PRO A 93 12.48 -8.87 4.29
N TRP A 94 11.62 -8.25 3.48
CA TRP A 94 12.04 -7.16 2.60
C TRP A 94 12.47 -5.89 3.36
N PHE A 95 11.74 -5.54 4.44
CA PHE A 95 12.01 -4.33 5.21
C PHE A 95 13.19 -4.53 6.16
N ALA A 96 13.35 -5.74 6.72
CA ALA A 96 14.41 -6.07 7.67
C ALA A 96 15.81 -6.16 7.03
N VAL A 97 15.92 -6.26 5.70
CA VAL A 97 17.22 -6.34 5.00
C VAL A 97 17.88 -4.96 4.98
N GLY A 98 19.03 -4.83 5.66
CA GLY A 98 19.80 -3.59 5.69
C GLY A 98 19.20 -2.49 6.57
N TRP A 99 18.18 -2.81 7.36
CA TRP A 99 17.59 -1.89 8.32
C TRP A 99 18.43 -1.81 9.61
N ASP A 100 19.07 -0.67 9.83
CA ASP A 100 19.60 -0.31 11.15
C ASP A 100 18.63 0.67 11.83
N PRO A 101 17.95 0.27 12.92
CA PRO A 101 17.07 1.16 13.69
C PRO A 101 17.76 2.43 14.20
N LYS A 102 19.09 2.45 14.27
CA LYS A 102 19.88 3.62 14.70
C LYS A 102 19.89 4.73 13.65
N CYS A 103 19.76 4.42 12.35
CA CYS A 103 19.74 5.42 11.29
C CYS A 103 18.55 6.38 11.38
N LEU A 104 17.45 6.00 12.05
CA LEU A 104 16.32 6.89 12.32
C LEU A 104 16.56 7.84 13.49
N LYS A 105 17.43 7.48 14.44
CA LYS A 105 17.68 8.27 15.64
C LYS A 105 18.54 9.51 15.39
N GLU A 106 19.18 9.61 14.24
CA GLU A 106 20.03 10.74 13.85
C GLU A 106 19.28 11.83 13.08
N ALA A 107 18.02 11.58 12.70
CA ALA A 107 17.19 12.52 11.93
C ALA A 107 16.14 13.26 12.79
N ALA A 108 16.19 13.12 14.11
CA ALA A 108 15.26 13.73 15.07
C ALA A 108 15.95 14.73 16.01
#